data_AF-A0A1A9WFP9-F1
#
_entry.id   AF-A0A1A9WFP9-F1
#
_cell.length_a   1.000
_cell.length_b   1.000
_cell.length_c   1.000
_cell.angle_alpha   90.00
_cell.angle_beta   90.00
_cell.angle_gamma   90.00
#
_symmetry.space_group_name_H-M   'P 1'
#
loop_
_entity.id
_entity.type
_entity.pdbx_description
1 polymer ?
#
loop_
_entity_poly.entity_id
_entity_poly.type
_entity_poly.pdbx_seq_one_letter_code
_entity_poly.pdbx_strand_id
1 'polypeptide(L)'
;MNKISEFEKPLGNIITWFLSMAEIIDGKAVAAQIGDEIRQDIEEFVKKGNRKPHLTAILVGEDPASQIYVKNKMKTAAAVGITSCNKSLPGDISEKELLDVIDELNNDPNVDGILVQLPVPKHINERNVCNAVAREKDVDGFSVYNVGRMCLDMDSLMPATPLGVIELIKRSNIETFGKNAVVIGRSKNVGMPIAICNGNNFTIKINK
;
A
#
# COMPACT_ATOMS: atom_id res chain seq x y z
N MET A 1 37.43 28.06 -53.29
CA MET A 1 37.71 27.52 -51.94
C MET A 1 36.39 27.45 -51.18
N ASN A 2 36.14 26.30 -50.58
CA ASN A 2 34.82 25.77 -50.24
C ASN A 2 34.15 26.40 -49.01
N LYS A 3 32.82 26.56 -49.15
CA LYS A 3 31.74 26.38 -48.17
C LYS A 3 32.02 26.72 -46.70
N ILE A 4 31.49 27.86 -46.27
CA ILE A 4 30.99 28.04 -44.90
C ILE A 4 29.61 27.38 -44.90
N SER A 5 29.51 26.16 -44.37
CA SER A 5 28.23 25.48 -44.16
C SER A 5 27.58 26.03 -42.89
N GLU A 6 26.45 26.68 -43.06
CA GLU A 6 25.51 27.08 -42.01
C GLU A 6 25.20 25.89 -41.08
N PHE A 7 25.41 26.11 -39.78
CA PHE A 7 24.87 25.28 -38.72
C PHE A 7 23.39 25.65 -38.51
N GLU A 8 22.52 25.29 -39.44
CA GLU A 8 21.09 25.18 -39.17
C GLU A 8 20.86 23.90 -38.35
N LYS A 9 20.84 24.03 -37.02
CA LYS A 9 20.28 22.99 -36.16
C LYS A 9 18.75 23.00 -36.36
N PRO A 10 18.11 21.88 -36.74
CA PRO A 10 16.67 21.87 -36.93
C PRO A 10 15.99 21.97 -35.55
N LEU A 11 15.32 23.10 -35.30
CA LEU A 11 14.47 23.33 -34.12
C LEU A 11 13.40 22.23 -33.94
N GLY A 12 13.05 21.49 -34.99
CA GLY A 12 12.13 20.35 -34.94
C GLY A 12 12.64 19.14 -34.15
N ASN A 13 13.95 18.94 -34.01
CA ASN A 13 14.48 17.78 -33.26
C ASN A 13 14.45 17.99 -31.74
N ILE A 14 14.48 19.23 -31.25
CA ILE A 14 14.47 19.51 -29.81
C ILE A 14 13.08 19.28 -29.22
N ILE A 15 12.02 19.70 -29.94
CA ILE A 15 10.63 19.48 -29.52
C ILE A 15 10.29 17.98 -29.50
N THR A 16 10.78 17.23 -30.49
CA THR A 16 10.57 15.78 -30.58
C THR A 16 11.34 15.00 -29.49
N TRP A 17 12.53 15.47 -29.10
CA TRP A 17 13.30 14.92 -27.97
C TRP A 17 12.65 15.18 -26.61
N PHE A 18 12.04 16.35 -26.41
CA PHE A 18 11.28 16.63 -25.20
C PHE A 18 10.00 15.79 -25.11
N LEU A 19 9.37 15.47 -26.24
CA LEU A 19 8.20 14.58 -26.32
C LEU A 19 8.55 13.07 -26.19
N SER A 20 9.83 12.69 -26.25
CA SER A 20 10.26 11.28 -26.16
C SER A 20 10.80 10.87 -24.77
N MET A 21 10.68 11.75 -23.77
CA MET A 21 11.10 11.43 -22.41
C MET A 21 9.97 10.74 -21.65
N ALA A 22 10.32 9.72 -20.86
CA ALA A 22 9.37 9.05 -19.99
C ALA A 22 8.77 10.06 -18.99
N GLU A 23 7.46 10.03 -18.84
CA GLU A 23 6.79 10.80 -17.80
C GLU A 23 7.06 10.19 -16.43
N ILE A 24 7.38 11.04 -15.46
CA ILE A 24 7.64 10.61 -14.08
C ILE A 24 6.30 10.44 -13.37
N ILE A 25 6.02 9.21 -12.93
CA ILE A 25 4.95 8.96 -11.95
C ILE A 25 5.49 9.36 -10.57
N ASP A 26 5.19 10.59 -10.13
CA ASP A 26 5.65 11.10 -8.84
C ASP A 26 4.79 10.56 -7.69
N GLY A 27 5.20 9.41 -7.15
CA GLY A 27 4.54 8.80 -6.00
C GLY A 27 4.60 9.62 -4.71
N LYS A 28 5.55 10.56 -4.57
CA LYS A 28 5.60 11.44 -3.40
C LYS A 28 4.52 12.52 -3.48
N ALA A 29 4.36 13.12 -4.67
CA ALA A 29 3.29 14.08 -4.92
C ALA A 29 1.91 13.44 -4.72
N VAL A 30 1.70 12.25 -5.28
CA VAL A 30 0.44 11.50 -5.09
C VAL A 30 0.19 11.15 -3.62
N ALA A 31 1.20 10.65 -2.90
CA ALA A 31 1.05 10.34 -1.48
C ALA A 31 0.73 11.58 -0.63
N ALA A 32 1.32 12.74 -0.95
CA ALA A 32 1.01 14.00 -0.28
C ALA A 32 -0.44 14.43 -0.53
N GLN A 33 -0.91 14.35 -1.78
CA GLN A 33 -2.28 14.67 -2.15
C GLN A 33 -3.29 13.77 -1.40
N ILE A 34 -3.07 12.46 -1.41
CA ILE A 34 -3.89 11.49 -0.66
C ILE A 34 -3.87 11.80 0.84
N GLY A 35 -2.72 12.15 1.39
CA GLY A 35 -2.59 12.54 2.80
C GLY A 35 -3.43 13.77 3.16
N ASP A 36 -3.47 14.78 2.30
CA ASP A 36 -4.30 15.96 2.49
C ASP A 36 -5.80 15.66 2.39
N GLU A 37 -6.21 14.80 1.45
CA GLU A 37 -7.58 14.31 1.33
C GLU A 37 -8.03 13.59 2.62
N ILE A 38 -7.23 12.62 3.08
CA ILE A 38 -7.50 11.85 4.31
C ILE A 38 -7.56 12.78 5.53
N ARG A 39 -6.66 13.76 5.62
CA ARG A 39 -6.64 14.71 6.74
C ARG A 39 -7.94 15.52 6.78
N GLN A 40 -8.42 16.00 5.64
CA GLN A 40 -9.69 16.72 5.54
C GLN A 40 -10.86 15.84 5.98
N ASP A 41 -10.92 14.60 5.49
CA ASP A 41 -11.96 13.63 5.86
C ASP A 41 -11.99 13.37 7.37
N ILE A 42 -10.82 13.19 7.99
CA ILE A 42 -10.70 12.96 9.44
C ILE A 42 -11.10 14.21 10.23
N GLU A 43 -10.69 15.40 9.78
CA GLU A 43 -11.10 16.65 10.42
C GLU A 43 -12.63 16.81 10.41
N GLU A 44 -13.28 16.51 9.28
CA GLU A 44 -14.74 16.53 9.18
C GLU A 44 -15.40 15.45 10.04
N PHE A 45 -14.85 14.24 10.05
CA PHE A 45 -15.33 13.13 10.85
C PHE A 45 -15.32 13.46 12.35
N VAL A 46 -14.24 14.09 12.83
CA VAL A 46 -14.09 14.52 14.22
C VAL A 46 -14.98 15.73 14.52
N LYS A 47 -15.13 16.70 13.60
CA LYS A 47 -16.07 17.84 13.77
C LYS A 47 -17.52 17.38 13.96
N LYS A 48 -17.89 16.23 13.38
CA LYS A 48 -19.21 15.60 13.58
C LYS A 48 -19.38 14.92 14.96
N GLY A 49 -18.39 15.01 15.84
CA GLY A 49 -18.43 14.48 17.21
C GLY A 49 -17.86 13.07 17.36
N ASN A 50 -17.30 12.48 16.29
CA ASN A 50 -16.69 11.15 16.37
C ASN A 50 -15.27 11.21 16.98
N ARG A 51 -14.84 10.09 17.58
CA ARG A 51 -13.45 9.94 18.02
C ARG A 51 -12.50 9.88 16.83
N LYS A 52 -11.24 10.26 17.04
CA LYS A 52 -10.19 10.04 16.03
C LYS A 52 -10.03 8.55 15.74
N PRO A 53 -9.76 8.16 14.47
CA PRO A 53 -9.37 6.79 14.16
C PRO A 53 -8.09 6.38 14.91
N HIS A 54 -7.96 5.09 15.19
CA HIS A 54 -6.82 4.50 15.88
C HIS A 54 -6.22 3.31 15.13
N LEU A 55 -4.89 3.34 14.97
CA LEU A 55 -4.10 2.28 14.35
C LEU A 55 -3.12 1.66 15.35
N THR A 56 -3.20 0.36 15.55
CA THR A 56 -2.23 -0.40 16.35
C THR A 56 -1.32 -1.21 15.45
N ALA A 57 -0.01 -0.96 15.51
CA ALA A 57 0.99 -1.78 14.84
C ALA A 57 1.61 -2.79 15.80
N ILE A 58 1.65 -4.06 15.41
CA ILE A 58 2.30 -5.16 16.13
C ILE A 58 3.63 -5.46 15.46
N LEU A 59 4.71 -5.47 16.25
CA LEU A 59 6.04 -5.85 15.81
C LEU A 59 6.51 -7.05 16.62
N VAL A 60 7.00 -8.09 15.94
CA VAL A 60 7.52 -9.29 16.61
C VAL A 60 9.02 -9.38 16.36
N GLY A 61 9.80 -9.30 17.43
CA GLY A 61 11.27 -9.26 17.37
C GLY A 61 11.85 -7.87 17.08
N GLU A 62 13.13 -7.85 16.75
CA GLU A 62 13.96 -6.63 16.74
C GLU A 62 14.56 -6.29 15.37
N ASP A 63 13.91 -6.70 14.27
CA ASP A 63 14.41 -6.38 12.92
C ASP A 63 14.46 -4.84 12.70
N PRO A 64 15.66 -4.24 12.50
CA PRO A 64 15.78 -2.79 12.41
C PRO A 64 15.03 -2.19 11.21
N ALA A 65 14.94 -2.93 10.10
CA ALA A 65 14.22 -2.48 8.92
C ALA A 65 12.71 -2.37 9.19
N SER A 66 12.15 -3.38 9.87
CA SER A 66 10.76 -3.40 10.32
C SER A 66 10.44 -2.25 11.27
N GLN A 67 11.34 -1.95 12.22
CA GLN A 67 11.18 -0.83 13.15
C GLN A 67 11.12 0.53 12.43
N ILE A 68 12.03 0.76 11.48
CA ILE A 68 12.05 1.99 10.67
C ILE A 68 10.77 2.10 9.83
N TYR A 69 10.35 0.99 9.22
CA TYR A 69 9.18 0.96 8.36
C TYR A 69 7.89 1.26 9.15
N VAL A 70 7.69 0.63 10.31
CA VAL A 70 6.54 0.91 11.17
C VAL A 70 6.59 2.33 11.73
N LYS A 71 7.76 2.82 12.14
CA LYS A 71 7.92 4.22 12.59
C LYS A 71 7.46 5.21 11.53
N ASN A 72 7.80 4.97 10.26
CA ASN A 72 7.34 5.81 9.16
C ASN A 72 5.82 5.72 8.99
N LYS A 73 5.22 4.52 9.08
CA LYS A 73 3.75 4.36 9.05
C LYS A 73 3.06 5.14 10.17
N MET A 74 3.57 5.06 11.40
CA MET A 74 3.01 5.82 12.54
C MET A 74 3.14 7.33 12.37
N LYS A 75 4.28 7.79 11.82
CA LYS A 75 4.47 9.21 11.51
C LYS A 75 3.46 9.70 10.47
N THR A 76 3.20 8.92 9.42
CA THR A 76 2.19 9.24 8.40
C THR A 76 0.79 9.25 9.00
N ALA A 77 0.43 8.25 9.82
CA ALA A 77 -0.85 8.19 10.52
C ALA A 77 -1.09 9.45 11.37
N ALA A 78 -0.09 9.83 12.18
CA ALA A 78 -0.16 11.04 12.99
C ALA A 78 -0.30 12.31 12.15
N ALA A 79 0.41 12.40 11.02
CA ALA A 79 0.37 13.57 10.13
C ALA A 79 -1.02 13.81 9.50
N VAL A 80 -1.80 12.74 9.29
CA VAL A 80 -3.18 12.84 8.77
C VAL A 80 -4.25 12.88 9.86
N GLY A 81 -3.85 12.88 11.14
CA GLY A 81 -4.77 13.00 12.28
C GLY A 81 -5.26 11.68 12.87
N ILE A 82 -4.68 10.54 12.46
CA ILE A 82 -4.93 9.22 13.04
C ILE A 82 -4.08 9.07 14.31
N THR A 83 -4.68 8.58 15.38
CA THR A 83 -3.94 8.19 16.59
C THR A 83 -3.33 6.81 16.37
N SER A 84 -2.13 6.56 16.91
CA SER A 84 -1.48 5.27 16.66
C SER A 84 -0.56 4.84 17.78
N CYS A 85 -0.44 3.53 17.99
CA CYS A 85 0.50 2.95 18.95
C CYS A 85 1.21 1.72 18.38
N ASN A 86 2.36 1.39 18.98
CA ASN A 86 3.14 0.20 18.64
C ASN A 86 3.09 -0.79 19.81
N LYS A 87 2.79 -2.05 19.53
CA LYS A 87 2.90 -3.18 20.46
C LYS A 87 4.10 -4.04 20.03
N SER A 88 5.24 -3.81 20.68
CA SER A 88 6.46 -4.61 20.46
C SER A 88 6.40 -5.89 21.29
N LEU A 89 6.54 -7.02 20.62
CA LEU A 89 6.50 -8.36 21.19
C LEU A 89 7.87 -9.03 21.00
N PRO A 90 8.30 -9.89 21.94
CA PRO A 90 9.60 -10.52 21.85
C PRO A 90 9.65 -11.49 20.67
N GLY A 91 10.84 -11.69 20.10
CA GLY A 91 11.02 -12.50 18.89
C GLY A 91 10.79 -14.00 19.11
N ASP A 92 10.75 -14.45 20.35
CA ASP A 92 10.50 -15.84 20.78
C ASP A 92 9.05 -16.08 21.23
N ILE A 93 8.17 -15.08 21.14
CA ILE A 93 6.75 -15.22 21.46
C ILE A 93 6.14 -16.42 20.71
N SER A 94 5.28 -17.19 21.36
CA SER A 94 4.58 -18.27 20.69
C SER A 94 3.53 -17.74 19.71
N GLU A 95 3.19 -18.54 18.69
CA GLU A 95 2.09 -18.20 17.78
C GLU A 95 0.78 -17.98 18.56
N LYS A 96 0.48 -18.81 19.56
CA LYS A 96 -0.72 -18.67 20.38
C LYS A 96 -0.77 -17.31 21.09
N GLU A 97 0.31 -16.90 21.75
CA GLU A 97 0.35 -15.61 22.46
C GLU A 97 0.20 -14.42 21.50
N LEU A 98 0.78 -14.50 20.30
CA LEU A 98 0.57 -13.48 19.27
C LEU A 98 -0.90 -13.43 18.81
N LEU A 99 -1.53 -14.59 18.63
CA LEU A 99 -2.94 -14.67 18.26
C LEU A 99 -3.86 -14.13 19.37
N ASP A 100 -3.54 -14.41 20.64
CA ASP A 100 -4.27 -13.87 21.79
C ASP A 100 -4.18 -12.33 21.82
N VAL A 101 -3.00 -11.76 21.54
CA VAL A 101 -2.81 -10.31 21.41
C VAL A 101 -3.63 -9.72 20.26
N ILE A 102 -3.72 -10.40 19.12
CA ILE A 102 -4.56 -9.96 18.00
C ILE A 102 -6.04 -10.00 18.37
N ASP A 103 -6.47 -11.03 19.10
CA ASP A 103 -7.85 -11.16 19.56
C ASP A 103 -8.24 -10.05 20.56
N GLU A 104 -7.34 -9.68 21.48
CA GLU A 104 -7.54 -8.51 22.35
C GLU A 104 -7.82 -7.25 21.52
N LEU A 105 -7.01 -7.00 20.49
CA LEU A 105 -7.15 -5.81 19.62
C LEU A 105 -8.38 -5.88 18.72
N ASN A 106 -8.78 -7.08 18.28
CA ASN A 106 -10.02 -7.28 17.54
C ASN A 106 -11.24 -6.89 18.38
N ASN A 107 -11.22 -7.22 19.67
CA ASN A 107 -12.31 -6.95 20.59
C ASN A 107 -12.28 -5.54 21.21
N ASP A 108 -11.19 -4.78 21.05
CA ASP A 108 -11.11 -3.39 21.55
C ASP A 108 -11.89 -2.42 20.64
N PRO A 109 -12.98 -1.78 21.14
CA PRO A 109 -13.76 -0.82 20.36
C PRO A 109 -13.02 0.50 20.07
N ASN A 110 -11.86 0.72 20.69
CA ASN A 110 -11.02 1.90 20.45
C ASN A 110 -9.98 1.68 19.34
N VAL A 111 -9.85 0.46 18.81
CA VAL A 111 -8.92 0.13 17.73
C VAL A 111 -9.72 -0.01 16.43
N ASP A 112 -9.37 0.76 15.40
CA ASP A 112 -10.02 0.68 14.07
C ASP A 112 -9.18 -0.08 13.05
N GLY A 113 -7.85 -0.08 13.24
CA GLY A 113 -6.92 -0.76 12.35
C GLY A 113 -5.86 -1.51 13.12
N ILE A 114 -5.55 -2.71 12.66
CA ILE A 114 -4.49 -3.56 13.17
C ILE A 114 -3.53 -3.85 12.03
N LEU A 115 -2.25 -3.63 12.29
CA LEU A 115 -1.18 -3.89 11.35
C LEU A 115 -0.19 -4.84 12.00
N VAL A 116 -0.02 -6.03 11.43
CA VAL A 116 1.02 -6.95 11.89
C VAL A 116 2.21 -6.87 10.93
N GLN A 117 3.34 -6.37 11.43
CA GLN A 117 4.52 -6.17 10.60
C GLN A 117 5.12 -7.51 10.18
N LEU A 118 5.25 -7.70 8.86
CA LEU A 118 5.85 -8.88 8.24
C LEU A 118 7.30 -8.62 7.81
N PRO A 119 8.16 -9.66 7.75
CA PRO A 119 7.89 -11.06 8.13
C PRO A 119 7.86 -11.25 9.65
N VAL A 120 7.01 -12.18 10.11
CA VAL A 120 7.07 -12.69 11.49
C VAL A 120 8.20 -13.73 11.63
N PRO A 121 8.67 -14.05 12.85
CA PRO A 121 9.63 -15.13 13.09
C PRO A 121 9.22 -16.46 12.45
N LYS A 122 10.21 -17.26 12.03
CA LYS A 122 10.00 -18.48 11.23
C LYS A 122 9.16 -19.57 11.91
N HIS A 123 9.09 -19.58 13.24
CA HIS A 123 8.27 -20.52 14.00
C HIS A 123 6.79 -20.14 14.05
N ILE A 124 6.42 -18.95 13.55
CA ILE A 124 5.05 -18.45 13.48
C ILE A 124 4.56 -18.54 12.03
N ASN A 125 3.36 -19.05 11.84
CA ASN A 125 2.70 -19.08 10.55
C ASN A 125 2.12 -17.71 10.21
N GLU A 126 2.78 -17.00 9.29
CA GLU A 126 2.33 -15.70 8.75
C GLU A 126 0.84 -15.72 8.31
N ARG A 127 0.36 -16.82 7.72
CA ARG A 127 -1.02 -16.88 7.23
C ARG A 127 -2.03 -16.96 8.37
N ASN A 128 -1.70 -17.66 9.45
CA ASN A 128 -2.56 -17.71 10.63
C ASN A 128 -2.67 -16.32 11.26
N VAL A 129 -1.54 -15.61 11.36
CA VAL A 129 -1.48 -14.23 11.83
C VAL A 129 -2.33 -13.27 10.99
N CYS A 130 -2.15 -13.27 9.66
CA CYS A 130 -2.94 -12.41 8.78
C CYS A 130 -4.45 -12.71 8.85
N ASN A 131 -4.84 -13.97 9.03
CA ASN A 131 -6.24 -14.37 9.09
C ASN A 131 -6.87 -14.14 10.47
N ALA A 132 -6.06 -13.95 11.51
CA ALA A 132 -6.54 -13.65 12.85
C ALA A 132 -6.98 -12.20 13.01
N VAL A 133 -6.48 -11.29 12.17
CA VAL A 133 -6.93 -9.89 12.18
C VAL A 133 -8.36 -9.84 11.65
N ALA A 134 -9.26 -9.22 12.43
CA ALA A 134 -10.66 -9.01 12.05
C ALA A 134 -10.73 -8.27 10.70
N ARG A 135 -11.57 -8.73 9.78
CA ARG A 135 -11.60 -8.26 8.37
C ARG A 135 -11.82 -6.74 8.25
N GLU A 136 -12.53 -6.16 9.22
CA GLU A 136 -12.87 -4.73 9.29
C GLU A 136 -11.72 -3.89 9.88
N LYS A 137 -10.78 -4.53 10.57
CA LYS A 137 -9.56 -3.92 11.12
C LYS A 137 -8.29 -4.28 10.34
N ASP A 138 -8.38 -5.13 9.32
CA ASP A 138 -7.28 -5.59 8.46
C ASP A 138 -6.88 -4.51 7.43
N VAL A 139 -6.28 -3.42 7.93
CA VAL A 139 -5.89 -2.24 7.11
C VAL A 139 -4.74 -2.50 6.14
N ASP A 140 -3.98 -3.59 6.33
CA ASP A 140 -2.97 -4.05 5.36
C ASP A 140 -3.59 -5.01 4.31
N GLY A 141 -4.83 -5.47 4.50
CA GLY A 141 -5.62 -6.22 3.52
C GLY A 141 -5.13 -7.65 3.25
N PHE A 142 -4.45 -8.28 4.21
CA PHE A 142 -3.77 -9.57 3.98
C PHE A 142 -4.59 -10.79 4.37
N SER A 143 -5.72 -10.62 5.05
CA SER A 143 -6.61 -11.73 5.38
C SER A 143 -7.14 -12.40 4.10
N VAL A 144 -7.30 -13.72 4.13
CA VAL A 144 -7.88 -14.45 2.99
C VAL A 144 -9.30 -13.99 2.67
N TYR A 145 -10.02 -13.46 3.67
CA TYR A 145 -11.35 -12.92 3.50
C TYR A 145 -11.34 -11.67 2.61
N ASN A 146 -10.49 -10.69 2.95
CA ASN A 146 -10.37 -9.45 2.17
C ASN A 146 -9.78 -9.71 0.78
N VAL A 147 -8.73 -10.53 0.68
CA VAL A 147 -8.18 -10.93 -0.62
C VAL A 147 -9.24 -11.66 -1.47
N GLY A 148 -10.03 -12.55 -0.87
CA GLY A 148 -11.10 -13.27 -1.57
C GLY A 148 -12.20 -12.34 -2.09
N ARG A 149 -12.64 -11.37 -1.30
CA ARG A 149 -13.62 -10.35 -1.72
C ARG A 149 -13.08 -9.45 -2.82
N MET A 150 -11.84 -9.00 -2.68
CA MET A 150 -11.12 -8.25 -3.70
C MET A 150 -11.08 -9.03 -5.04
N CYS A 151 -10.79 -10.33 -5.01
CA CYS A 151 -10.80 -11.16 -6.22
C CYS A 151 -12.17 -11.23 -6.92
N LEU A 152 -13.25 -11.05 -6.16
CA LEU A 152 -14.63 -11.07 -6.66
C LEU A 152 -15.18 -9.66 -6.94
N ASP A 153 -14.32 -8.64 -6.94
CA ASP A 153 -14.70 -7.23 -7.11
C ASP A 153 -15.75 -6.77 -6.08
N MET A 154 -15.65 -7.31 -4.87
CA MET A 154 -16.50 -6.95 -3.73
C MET A 154 -15.78 -5.96 -2.83
N ASP A 155 -16.57 -5.07 -2.20
CA ASP A 155 -16.07 -4.10 -1.23
C ASP A 155 -15.26 -4.79 -0.12
N SER A 156 -14.02 -4.34 0.08
CA SER A 156 -13.05 -4.91 1.01
C SER A 156 -11.82 -4.00 1.19
N LEU A 157 -11.10 -4.19 2.30
CA LEU A 157 -9.79 -3.58 2.47
C LEU A 157 -8.77 -4.30 1.58
N MET A 158 -8.16 -3.56 0.66
CA MET A 158 -7.23 -4.14 -0.31
C MET A 158 -5.79 -4.12 0.24
N PRO A 159 -4.95 -5.08 -0.17
CA PRO A 159 -3.51 -5.01 0.05
C PRO A 159 -2.92 -3.63 -0.28
N ALA A 160 -2.26 -3.01 0.69
CA ALA A 160 -1.87 -1.60 0.62
C ALA A 160 -0.96 -1.26 -0.58
N THR A 161 0.07 -2.08 -0.85
CA THR A 161 0.98 -1.87 -1.98
C THR A 161 0.28 -2.00 -3.34
N PRO A 162 -0.48 -3.07 -3.61
CA PRO A 162 -1.31 -3.18 -4.81
C PRO A 162 -2.27 -2.00 -5.01
N LEU A 163 -2.97 -1.57 -3.96
CA LEU A 163 -3.87 -0.42 -4.02
C LEU A 163 -3.11 0.87 -4.36
N GLY A 164 -1.94 1.08 -3.76
CA GLY A 164 -1.06 2.21 -4.07
C GLY A 164 -0.64 2.24 -5.55
N VAL A 165 -0.26 1.09 -6.13
CA VAL A 165 0.09 1.00 -7.57
C VAL A 165 -1.11 1.38 -8.45
N ILE A 166 -2.30 0.89 -8.12
CA ILE A 166 -3.53 1.21 -8.86
C ILE A 166 -3.82 2.71 -8.78
N GLU A 167 -3.66 3.31 -7.60
CA GLU A 167 -3.91 4.74 -7.40
C GLU A 167 -2.93 5.62 -8.18
N LEU A 168 -1.66 5.21 -8.24
CA LEU A 168 -0.66 5.87 -9.08
C LEU A 168 -1.02 5.80 -10.57
N ILE A 169 -1.52 4.66 -11.04
CA ILE A 169 -1.96 4.49 -12.44
C ILE A 169 -3.21 5.34 -12.71
N LYS A 170 -4.20 5.34 -11.80
CA LYS A 170 -5.42 6.14 -11.93
C LYS A 170 -5.10 7.64 -11.97
N ARG A 171 -4.30 8.14 -11.03
CA ARG A 171 -3.95 9.57 -10.95
C ARG A 171 -2.98 10.05 -12.02
N SER A 172 -2.28 9.14 -12.70
CA SER A 172 -1.47 9.49 -13.87
C SER A 172 -2.27 9.60 -15.16
N ASN A 173 -3.59 9.34 -15.15
CA ASN A 173 -4.47 9.40 -16.33
C ASN A 173 -3.98 8.56 -17.53
N ILE A 174 -3.25 7.48 -17.26
CA ILE A 174 -2.77 6.56 -18.30
C ILE A 174 -3.95 5.68 -18.73
N GLU A 175 -4.20 5.60 -20.04
CA GLU A 175 -5.20 4.69 -20.60
C GLU A 175 -4.74 3.23 -20.43
N THR A 176 -5.46 2.48 -19.61
CA THR A 176 -5.13 1.10 -19.27
C THR A 176 -5.90 0.06 -20.07
N PHE A 177 -7.11 0.41 -20.54
CA PHE A 177 -8.05 -0.55 -21.12
C PHE A 177 -7.45 -1.27 -22.34
N GLY A 178 -7.44 -2.60 -22.30
CA GLY A 178 -6.95 -3.44 -23.40
C GLY A 178 -5.43 -3.45 -23.57
N LYS A 179 -4.66 -2.74 -22.72
CA LYS A 179 -3.19 -2.81 -22.73
C LYS A 179 -2.71 -4.12 -22.12
N ASN A 180 -1.50 -4.54 -22.49
CA ASN A 180 -0.85 -5.69 -21.88
C ASN A 180 -0.04 -5.27 -20.65
N ALA A 181 -0.27 -5.93 -19.52
CA ALA A 181 0.53 -5.77 -18.31
C ALA A 181 1.24 -7.08 -17.96
N VAL A 182 2.50 -6.97 -17.52
CA VAL A 182 3.30 -8.11 -17.05
C VAL A 182 3.67 -7.86 -15.59
N VAL A 183 3.26 -8.77 -14.72
CA VAL A 183 3.67 -8.77 -13.31
C VAL A 183 4.79 -9.79 -13.14
N ILE A 184 5.96 -9.32 -12.71
CA ILE A 184 7.11 -10.16 -12.40
C ILE A 184 7.13 -10.43 -10.89
N GLY A 185 6.94 -11.69 -10.52
CA GLY A 185 6.85 -12.13 -9.13
C GLY A 185 5.40 -12.42 -8.70
N ARG A 186 5.25 -13.49 -7.92
CA ARG A 186 3.94 -14.03 -7.48
C ARG A 186 3.78 -14.08 -5.96
N SER A 187 4.32 -13.09 -5.26
CA SER A 187 4.18 -13.02 -3.80
C SER A 187 2.72 -12.85 -3.40
N LYS A 188 2.35 -13.41 -2.24
CA LYS A 188 0.97 -13.44 -1.74
C LYS A 188 0.42 -12.06 -1.43
N ASN A 189 1.30 -11.12 -1.05
CA ASN A 189 0.91 -9.81 -0.53
C ASN A 189 1.10 -8.67 -1.56
N VAL A 190 1.79 -8.94 -2.68
CA VAL A 190 2.08 -7.92 -3.71
C VAL A 190 1.78 -8.43 -5.11
N GLY A 191 2.55 -9.41 -5.61
CA GLY A 191 2.50 -9.80 -7.02
C GLY A 191 1.16 -10.37 -7.46
N MET A 192 0.62 -11.34 -6.70
CA MET A 192 -0.69 -11.92 -7.00
C MET A 192 -1.82 -10.90 -6.88
N PRO A 193 -1.93 -10.12 -5.77
CA PRO A 193 -2.91 -9.04 -5.69
C PRO A 193 -2.85 -8.02 -6.84
N ILE A 194 -1.65 -7.51 -7.22
CA ILE A 194 -1.53 -6.56 -8.35
C ILE A 194 -2.11 -7.16 -9.63
N ALA A 195 -1.79 -8.43 -9.91
CA ALA A 195 -2.28 -9.12 -11.10
C ALA A 195 -3.80 -9.29 -11.09
N ILE A 196 -4.42 -9.49 -9.93
CA ILE A 196 -5.87 -9.69 -9.84
C ILE A 196 -6.61 -8.35 -9.95
N CYS A 197 -6.16 -7.33 -9.22
CA CYS A 197 -6.87 -6.04 -9.17
C CYS A 197 -6.91 -5.30 -10.51
N ASN A 198 -5.95 -5.57 -11.37
CA ASN A 198 -5.82 -4.90 -12.67
C ASN A 198 -6.55 -5.67 -13.80
N GLY A 199 -7.14 -6.83 -13.52
CA GLY A 199 -7.70 -7.74 -14.54
C GLY A 199 -8.85 -7.15 -15.35
N ASN A 200 -9.59 -6.19 -14.79
CA ASN A 200 -10.68 -5.51 -15.50
C ASN A 200 -10.19 -4.41 -16.46
N ASN A 201 -8.92 -4.00 -16.34
CA ASN A 201 -8.32 -2.92 -17.12
C ASN A 201 -7.30 -3.45 -18.13
N PHE A 202 -6.48 -4.43 -17.75
CA PHE A 202 -5.37 -4.92 -18.56
C PHE A 202 -5.57 -6.39 -18.98
N THR A 203 -4.97 -6.77 -20.11
CA THR A 203 -4.61 -8.18 -20.35
C THR A 203 -3.37 -8.51 -19.53
N ILE A 204 -3.47 -9.43 -18.58
CA ILE A 204 -2.41 -9.66 -17.58
C ILE A 204 -1.68 -10.98 -17.81
N LYS A 205 -0.34 -10.92 -17.78
CA LYS A 205 0.55 -12.09 -17.70
C LYS A 205 1.33 -12.06 -16.38
N ILE A 206 1.35 -13.18 -15.67
CA ILE A 206 2.11 -13.35 -14.43
C ILE A 206 3.33 -14.21 -14.72
N ASN A 207 4.54 -13.68 -14.48
CA ASN A 207 5.79 -14.40 -14.63
C ASN A 207 6.43 -14.68 -13.26
N LYS A 208 7.08 -15.83 -13.15
CA LYS A 208 7.79 -16.25 -11.93
C LYS A 208 9.14 -15.56 -11.82
#